data_AF-A0A2H0BT38-F1
#
_entry.id   AF-A0A2H0BT38-F1
#
_cell.length_a   1.000
_cell.length_b   1.000
_cell.length_c   1.000
_cell.angle_alpha   90.00
_cell.angle_beta   90.00
_cell.angle_gamma   90.00
#
_symmetry.space_group_name_H-M   'P 1'
#
loop_
_entity.id
_entity.type
_entity.pdbx_description
1 polymer ?
#
loop_
_entity_poly.entity_id
_entity_poly.type
_entity_poly.pdbx_seq_one_letter_code
_entity_poly.pdbx_strand_id
1 'polypeptide(L)'
;LLGFKMPLTNAQKKEVTELKKIVYEAFQLSLKKYSHFNWFGILLDEEYGASILREAKKTGTQVCLTTEKSGKEEYQFQYGSAFAAHINRFKPHYVKALVRWNPKNKTLNARQLKRLKKLSDFCHKNGYEFLFELLIIPTERDLKRAGGVAAFQKQVRPKMEANAIRVIQK
;
A
#
# COMPACT_ATOMS: atom_id res chain seq x y z
N LEU A 1 -5.73 11.13 -8.75
CA LEU A 1 -4.38 11.51 -8.26
C LEU A 1 -4.23 13.00 -8.55
N LEU A 2 -4.08 13.86 -7.53
CA LEU A 2 -4.04 15.33 -7.70
C LEU A 2 -5.24 15.92 -8.49
N GLY A 3 -6.43 15.34 -8.34
CA GLY A 3 -7.62 15.75 -9.11
C GLY A 3 -7.61 15.35 -10.60
N PHE A 4 -6.52 14.78 -11.13
CA PHE A 4 -6.43 14.35 -12.52
C PHE A 4 -7.30 13.12 -12.83
N LYS A 5 -7.87 13.10 -14.04
CA LYS A 5 -8.54 11.93 -14.63
C LYS A 5 -7.48 10.96 -15.19
N MET A 6 -7.72 9.67 -14.99
CA MET A 6 -6.85 8.61 -15.52
C MET A 6 -7.25 8.24 -16.97
N PRO A 7 -6.32 7.84 -17.84
CA PRO A 7 -4.87 7.74 -17.59
C PRO A 7 -4.18 9.11 -17.62
N LEU A 8 -3.12 9.26 -16.81
CA LEU A 8 -2.34 10.50 -16.77
C LEU A 8 -1.51 10.71 -18.04
N THR A 9 -1.42 11.96 -18.48
CA THR A 9 -0.47 12.39 -19.52
C THR A 9 0.98 12.36 -19.00
N ASN A 10 1.96 12.36 -19.90
CA ASN A 10 3.37 12.39 -19.49
C ASN A 10 3.72 13.62 -18.64
N ALA A 11 3.12 14.78 -18.94
CA ALA A 11 3.29 15.99 -18.15
C ALA A 11 2.74 15.82 -16.72
N GLN A 12 1.55 15.25 -16.58
CA GLN A 12 0.94 14.96 -15.27
C GLN A 12 1.74 13.93 -14.48
N LYS A 13 2.29 12.89 -15.13
CA LYS A 13 3.17 11.92 -14.48
C LYS A 13 4.45 12.56 -13.96
N LYS A 14 5.03 13.49 -14.75
CA LYS A 14 6.20 14.28 -14.33
C LYS A 14 5.84 15.14 -13.11
N GLU A 15 4.71 15.83 -13.14
CA GLU A 15 4.25 16.65 -12.02
C GLU A 15 4.09 15.85 -10.72
N VAL A 16 3.45 14.67 -10.78
CA VAL A 16 3.35 13.76 -9.62
C VAL A 16 4.74 13.38 -9.10
N THR A 17 5.67 13.06 -10.00
CA THR A 17 7.04 12.66 -9.64
C THR A 17 7.80 13.79 -8.96
N GLU A 18 7.72 15.02 -9.49
CA GLU A 18 8.36 16.20 -8.89
C GLU A 18 7.78 16.52 -7.52
N LEU A 19 6.45 16.46 -7.36
CA LEU A 19 5.81 16.70 -6.06
C LEU A 19 6.24 15.68 -5.00
N LYS A 20 6.37 14.40 -5.38
CA LYS A 20 6.92 13.38 -4.48
C LYS A 20 8.37 13.66 -4.11
N LYS A 21 9.16 14.18 -5.06
CA LYS A 21 10.56 14.54 -4.82
C LYS A 21 10.68 15.67 -3.81
N ILE A 22 9.84 16.70 -3.88
CA ILE A 22 9.81 17.79 -2.89
C ILE A 22 9.56 17.24 -1.48
N VAL A 23 8.60 16.33 -1.32
CA VAL A 23 8.33 15.68 -0.02
C VAL A 23 9.52 14.86 0.46
N TYR A 24 10.19 14.16 -0.44
CA TYR A 24 11.38 13.38 -0.10
C TYR A 24 12.59 14.24 0.29
N GLU A 25 12.82 15.36 -0.40
CA GLU A 25 13.87 16.33 -0.05
C GLU A 25 13.61 16.92 1.36
N ALA A 26 12.36 17.29 1.66
CA ALA A 26 11.96 17.74 2.99
C ALA A 26 12.14 16.64 4.05
N PHE A 27 11.84 15.38 3.72
CA PHE A 27 12.11 14.23 4.57
C PHE A 27 13.61 14.10 4.86
N GLN A 28 14.49 14.18 3.85
CA GLN A 28 15.94 14.12 4.03
C GLN A 28 16.46 15.26 4.92
N LEU A 29 15.95 16.48 4.74
CA LEU A 29 16.30 17.61 5.61
C LEU A 29 15.87 17.38 7.06
N SER A 30 14.71 16.75 7.25
CA SER A 30 14.20 16.41 8.58
C SER A 30 15.04 15.33 9.25
N LEU A 31 15.47 14.30 8.51
CA LEU A 31 16.30 13.22 9.04
C LEU A 31 17.62 13.72 9.65
N LYS A 32 18.22 14.76 9.07
CA LYS A 32 19.48 15.35 9.60
C LYS A 32 19.36 15.87 11.03
N LYS A 33 18.13 16.07 11.53
CA LYS A 33 17.85 16.56 12.89
C LYS A 33 17.74 15.44 13.93
N TYR A 34 17.78 14.17 13.51
CA TYR A 34 17.58 13.02 14.39
C TYR A 34 18.76 12.04 14.32
N SER A 35 19.20 11.53 15.47
CA SER A 35 20.24 10.50 15.57
C SER A 35 19.75 9.12 15.13
N HIS A 36 18.46 8.82 15.34
CA HIS A 36 17.83 7.53 15.02
C HIS A 36 17.16 7.54 13.64
N PHE A 37 17.96 7.72 12.57
CA PHE A 37 17.45 7.78 11.20
C PHE A 37 16.69 6.50 10.76
N ASN A 38 16.98 5.36 11.39
CA ASN A 38 16.33 4.07 11.12
C ASN A 38 14.88 3.96 11.64
N TRP A 39 14.40 4.90 12.45
CA TRP A 39 12.99 4.98 12.86
C TRP A 39 12.09 5.54 11.77
N PHE A 40 12.69 6.13 10.73
CA PHE A 40 12.01 6.82 9.68
C PHE A 40 12.11 6.03 8.38
N GLY A 41 11.03 6.05 7.60
CA GLY A 41 10.99 5.41 6.31
C GLY A 41 10.02 6.10 5.36
N ILE A 42 10.15 5.74 4.09
CA ILE A 42 9.27 6.22 3.03
C ILE A 42 8.47 5.06 2.45
N LEU A 43 7.21 5.32 2.12
CA LEU A 43 6.33 4.38 1.41
C LEU A 43 6.02 4.97 0.03
N LEU A 44 6.42 4.26 -1.02
CA LEU A 44 6.28 4.74 -2.40
C LEU A 44 5.84 3.61 -3.33
N ASP A 45 5.07 3.97 -4.35
CA ASP A 45 4.92 3.15 -5.56
C ASP A 45 6.13 3.30 -6.48
N GLU A 46 6.33 2.29 -7.30
CA GLU A 46 7.36 2.31 -8.34
C GLU A 46 7.07 3.35 -9.43
N GLU A 47 5.81 3.48 -9.86
CA GLU A 47 5.44 4.23 -11.08
C GLU A 47 5.90 5.69 -11.03
N TYR A 48 5.78 6.34 -9.88
CA TYR A 48 6.16 7.74 -9.67
C TYR A 48 7.28 7.92 -8.66
N GLY A 49 7.72 6.85 -7.99
CA GLY A 49 8.72 6.89 -6.92
C GLY A 49 10.07 6.26 -7.27
N ALA A 50 10.25 5.71 -8.49
CA ALA A 50 11.43 4.92 -8.84
C ALA A 50 12.78 5.61 -8.61
N SER A 51 12.90 6.92 -8.89
CA SER A 51 14.14 7.68 -8.65
C SER A 51 14.43 7.80 -7.15
N ILE A 52 13.41 8.20 -6.37
CA ILE A 52 13.47 8.35 -4.92
C ILE A 52 13.80 7.02 -4.25
N LEU A 53 13.17 5.92 -4.66
CA LEU A 53 13.45 4.57 -4.13
C LEU A 53 14.92 4.18 -4.29
N ARG A 54 15.54 4.51 -5.43
CA ARG A 54 16.97 4.22 -5.67
C ARG A 54 17.87 5.11 -4.83
N GLU A 55 17.51 6.37 -4.66
CA GLU A 55 18.29 7.31 -3.86
C GLU A 55 18.20 6.98 -2.37
N ALA A 56 17.01 6.76 -1.83
CA ALA A 56 16.75 6.41 -0.44
C ALA A 56 17.55 5.18 0.00
N LYS A 57 17.72 4.21 -0.89
CA LYS A 57 18.56 3.04 -0.64
C LYS A 57 20.04 3.37 -0.50
N LYS A 58 20.56 4.32 -1.28
CA LYS A 58 21.95 4.77 -1.17
C LYS A 58 22.22 5.50 0.14
N THR A 59 21.21 6.18 0.67
CA THR A 59 21.31 6.96 1.92
C THR A 59 20.94 6.16 3.17
N GLY A 60 20.66 4.86 3.04
CA GLY A 60 20.29 3.99 4.18
C GLY A 60 18.90 4.24 4.75
N THR A 61 18.04 4.98 4.05
CA THR A 61 16.65 5.24 4.44
C THR A 61 15.83 3.95 4.38
N GLN A 62 14.96 3.70 5.35
CA GLN A 62 14.01 2.58 5.30
C GLN A 62 13.01 2.79 4.15
N VAL A 63 12.81 1.76 3.33
CA VAL A 63 12.00 1.85 2.11
C VAL A 63 10.89 0.80 2.15
N CYS A 64 9.67 1.26 1.95
CA CYS A 64 8.47 0.46 1.79
C CYS A 64 7.92 0.61 0.37
N LEU A 65 7.78 -0.50 -0.36
CA LEU A 65 7.35 -0.51 -1.77
C LEU A 65 5.92 -1.06 -1.89
N THR A 66 5.02 -0.29 -2.51
CA THR A 66 3.66 -0.79 -2.79
C THR A 66 3.67 -1.80 -3.94
N THR A 67 2.69 -2.72 -3.92
CA THR A 67 2.60 -3.81 -4.92
C THR A 67 1.28 -3.85 -5.65
N GLU A 68 0.24 -3.20 -5.12
CA GLU A 68 -1.10 -3.16 -5.68
C GLU A 68 -1.26 -2.17 -6.83
N LYS A 69 -2.22 -2.45 -7.72
CA LYS A 69 -2.78 -1.43 -8.61
C LYS A 69 -3.58 -0.40 -7.81
N SER A 70 -3.28 0.87 -8.04
CA SER A 70 -3.99 1.99 -7.41
C SER A 70 -5.47 2.01 -7.75
N GLY A 71 -6.31 2.24 -6.73
CA GLY A 71 -7.74 2.51 -6.88
C GLY A 71 -8.62 1.33 -7.29
N LYS A 72 -8.11 0.10 -7.28
CA LYS A 72 -8.92 -1.10 -7.56
C LYS A 72 -9.65 -1.61 -6.32
N GLU A 73 -10.85 -2.16 -6.53
CA GLU A 73 -11.62 -2.83 -5.48
C GLU A 73 -10.97 -4.14 -5.04
N GLU A 74 -10.45 -4.91 -5.99
CA GLU A 74 -9.74 -6.17 -5.74
C GLU A 74 -8.23 -5.95 -5.80
N TYR A 75 -7.51 -6.47 -4.81
CA TYR A 75 -6.04 -6.51 -4.82
C TYR A 75 -5.52 -7.26 -6.05
N GLN A 76 -4.76 -6.54 -6.85
CA GLN A 76 -4.06 -7.04 -8.04
C GLN A 76 -2.65 -6.46 -8.04
N PHE A 77 -1.66 -7.29 -8.36
CA PHE A 77 -0.30 -6.82 -8.54
C PHE A 77 -0.22 -5.78 -9.67
N GLN A 78 0.42 -4.63 -9.41
CA GLN A 78 0.68 -3.58 -10.40
C GLN A 78 1.33 -4.16 -11.66
N TYR A 79 2.33 -5.02 -11.46
CA TYR A 79 3.11 -5.66 -12.52
C TYR A 79 2.75 -7.14 -12.75
N GLY A 80 1.55 -7.55 -12.33
CA GLY A 80 1.02 -8.89 -12.62
C GLY A 80 1.94 -10.04 -12.18
N SER A 81 2.26 -10.95 -13.10
CA SER A 81 3.17 -12.08 -12.84
C SER A 81 4.62 -11.65 -12.58
N ALA A 82 5.03 -10.45 -13.04
CA ALA A 82 6.38 -9.92 -12.88
C ALA A 82 6.61 -9.24 -11.51
N PHE A 83 5.64 -9.23 -10.59
CA PHE A 83 5.74 -8.54 -9.29
C PHE A 83 7.05 -8.85 -8.54
N ALA A 84 7.49 -10.11 -8.55
CA ALA A 84 8.72 -10.56 -7.88
C ALA A 84 9.97 -9.88 -8.44
N ALA A 85 10.07 -9.76 -9.77
CA ALA A 85 11.21 -9.09 -10.42
C ALA A 85 11.24 -7.60 -10.07
N HIS A 86 10.07 -6.96 -10.01
CA HIS A 86 9.95 -5.55 -9.64
C HIS A 86 10.37 -5.30 -8.18
N ILE A 87 9.94 -6.15 -7.24
CA ILE A 87 10.37 -6.07 -5.84
C ILE A 87 11.90 -6.26 -5.73
N ASN A 88 12.43 -7.32 -6.36
CA ASN A 88 13.87 -7.64 -6.31
C ASN A 88 14.75 -6.53 -6.91
N ARG A 89 14.24 -5.78 -7.90
CA ARG A 89 14.98 -4.68 -8.50
C ARG A 89 15.23 -3.55 -7.49
N PHE A 90 14.29 -3.27 -6.60
CA PHE A 90 14.47 -2.24 -5.57
C PHE A 90 15.07 -2.81 -4.27
N LYS A 91 14.79 -4.07 -3.95
CA LYS A 91 15.09 -4.71 -2.65
C LYS A 91 14.65 -3.80 -1.48
N PRO A 92 13.34 -3.53 -1.35
CA PRO A 92 12.84 -2.69 -0.25
C PRO A 92 13.04 -3.40 1.10
N HIS A 93 12.92 -2.65 2.19
CA HIS A 93 12.86 -3.23 3.53
C HIS A 93 11.49 -3.86 3.75
N TYR A 94 10.44 -3.12 3.39
CA TYR A 94 9.05 -3.56 3.47
C TYR A 94 8.42 -3.68 2.09
N VAL A 95 7.74 -4.79 1.84
CA VAL A 95 6.83 -4.95 0.72
C VAL A 95 5.43 -4.71 1.22
N LYS A 96 4.67 -3.83 0.56
CA LYS A 96 3.36 -3.41 1.02
C LYS A 96 2.24 -3.86 0.09
N ALA A 97 1.13 -4.29 0.69
CA ALA A 97 -0.12 -4.56 -0.01
C ALA A 97 -1.30 -3.87 0.68
N LEU A 98 -2.11 -3.14 -0.09
CA LEU A 98 -3.40 -2.62 0.36
C LEU A 98 -4.55 -3.48 -0.15
N VAL A 99 -5.39 -3.92 0.76
CA VAL A 99 -6.62 -4.67 0.43
C VAL A 99 -7.85 -3.96 0.94
N ARG A 100 -8.83 -3.79 0.05
CA ARG A 100 -10.19 -3.39 0.41
C ARG A 100 -10.99 -4.64 0.76
N TRP A 101 -11.67 -4.59 1.90
CA TRP A 101 -12.31 -5.76 2.47
C TRP A 101 -13.72 -5.44 2.94
N ASN A 102 -14.65 -6.28 2.50
CA ASN A 102 -15.94 -6.44 3.14
C ASN A 102 -16.17 -7.95 3.32
N PRO A 103 -16.49 -8.46 4.53
CA PRO A 103 -16.66 -9.89 4.78
C PRO A 103 -17.78 -10.54 3.95
N LYS A 104 -18.72 -9.75 3.41
CA LYS A 104 -19.78 -10.24 2.52
C LYS A 104 -19.26 -10.63 1.13
N ASN A 105 -18.12 -10.07 0.70
CA ASN A 105 -17.53 -10.30 -0.62
C ASN A 105 -16.71 -11.61 -0.67
N LYS A 106 -17.31 -12.74 -0.27
CA LYS A 106 -16.61 -14.03 -0.07
C LYS A 106 -15.74 -14.45 -1.25
N THR A 107 -16.30 -14.45 -2.47
CA THR A 107 -15.57 -14.89 -3.68
C THR A 107 -14.41 -13.97 -4.03
N LEU A 108 -14.61 -12.65 -3.93
CA LEU A 108 -13.55 -11.66 -4.15
C LEU A 108 -12.45 -11.81 -3.10
N ASN A 109 -12.83 -11.90 -1.83
CA ASN A 109 -11.89 -12.05 -0.71
C ASN A 109 -11.05 -13.33 -0.83
N ALA A 110 -11.64 -14.45 -1.26
CA ALA A 110 -10.89 -15.68 -1.51
C ALA A 110 -9.76 -15.47 -2.56
N ARG A 111 -10.03 -14.72 -3.63
CA ARG A 111 -8.99 -14.37 -4.62
C ARG A 111 -7.93 -13.43 -4.05
N GLN A 112 -8.34 -12.45 -3.24
CA GLN A 112 -7.41 -11.54 -2.56
C GLN A 112 -6.47 -12.31 -1.62
N LEU A 113 -7.02 -13.20 -0.78
CA LEU A 113 -6.24 -14.06 0.12
C LEU A 113 -5.23 -14.92 -0.65
N LYS A 114 -5.62 -15.51 -1.79
CA LYS A 114 -4.70 -16.28 -2.63
C LYS A 114 -3.51 -15.43 -3.12
N ARG A 115 -3.74 -14.18 -3.51
CA ARG A 115 -2.66 -13.27 -3.96
C ARG A 115 -1.82 -12.73 -2.80
N LEU A 116 -2.45 -12.45 -1.66
CA LEU A 116 -1.74 -12.07 -0.42
C LEU A 116 -0.83 -13.19 0.06
N LYS A 117 -1.32 -14.43 0.09
CA LYS A 117 -0.50 -15.60 0.41
C LYS A 117 0.69 -15.71 -0.54
N LYS A 118 0.46 -15.57 -1.85
CA LYS A 118 1.56 -15.57 -2.84
C LYS A 118 2.62 -14.50 -2.55
N LEU A 119 2.19 -13.28 -2.18
CA LEU A 119 3.11 -12.21 -1.83
C LEU A 119 3.84 -12.49 -0.51
N SER A 120 3.13 -12.94 0.52
CA SER A 120 3.69 -13.27 1.83
C SER A 120 4.71 -14.41 1.74
N ASP A 121 4.40 -15.49 1.02
CA ASP A 121 5.33 -16.60 0.77
C ASP A 121 6.58 -16.11 0.05
N PHE A 122 6.43 -15.22 -0.93
CA PHE A 122 7.56 -14.59 -1.61
C PHE A 122 8.40 -13.74 -0.65
N CYS A 123 7.78 -12.92 0.21
CA CYS A 123 8.48 -12.09 1.17
C CYS A 123 9.28 -12.93 2.17
N HIS A 124 8.65 -13.92 2.80
CA HIS A 124 9.33 -14.85 3.72
C HIS A 124 10.51 -15.57 3.06
N LYS A 125 10.33 -16.09 1.85
CA LYS A 125 11.39 -16.82 1.12
C LYS A 125 12.60 -15.94 0.79
N ASN A 126 12.40 -14.64 0.58
CA ASN A 126 13.45 -13.73 0.13
C ASN A 126 13.92 -12.73 1.20
N GLY A 127 13.46 -12.88 2.45
CA GLY A 127 13.86 -12.03 3.57
C GLY A 127 13.34 -10.59 3.49
N TYR A 128 12.16 -10.38 2.89
CA TYR A 128 11.47 -9.09 2.92
C TYR A 128 10.48 -9.04 4.07
N GLU A 129 10.40 -7.90 4.76
CA GLU A 129 9.30 -7.64 5.69
C GLU A 129 8.01 -7.37 4.90
N PHE A 130 6.87 -7.81 5.44
CA PHE A 130 5.57 -7.65 4.77
C PHE A 130 4.65 -6.71 5.55
N LEU A 131 4.30 -5.57 4.95
CA LEU A 131 3.35 -4.61 5.49
C LEU A 131 1.99 -4.78 4.83
N PHE A 132 0.99 -5.10 5.65
CA PHE A 132 -0.38 -5.28 5.19
C PHE A 132 -1.27 -4.10 5.61
N GLU A 133 -1.85 -3.39 4.64
CA GLU A 133 -2.81 -2.31 4.86
C GLU A 133 -4.24 -2.81 4.54
N LEU A 134 -5.08 -2.86 5.57
CA LEU A 134 -6.47 -3.31 5.46
C LEU A 134 -7.41 -2.11 5.47
N LEU A 135 -8.24 -1.96 4.42
CA LEU A 135 -9.33 -0.99 4.39
C LEU A 135 -10.68 -1.69 4.43
N ILE A 136 -11.45 -1.46 5.49
CA ILE A 136 -12.84 -1.94 5.55
C ILE A 136 -13.74 -1.02 4.72
N ILE A 137 -14.39 -1.58 3.70
CA ILE A 137 -15.32 -0.86 2.83
C ILE A 137 -16.76 -1.27 3.14
N PRO A 138 -17.65 -0.34 3.52
CA PRO A 138 -19.06 -0.66 3.76
C PRO A 138 -19.81 -0.92 2.45
N THR A 139 -20.83 -1.77 2.51
CA THR A 139 -21.93 -1.77 1.52
C THR A 139 -22.95 -0.69 1.87
N GLU A 140 -23.80 -0.31 0.92
CA GLU A 140 -24.95 0.58 1.20
C GLU A 140 -25.83 0.06 2.33
N ARG A 141 -26.03 -1.27 2.38
CA ARG A 141 -26.78 -1.93 3.47
C ARG A 141 -26.08 -1.79 4.82
N ASP A 142 -24.75 -1.81 4.86
CA ASP A 142 -23.99 -1.59 6.09
C ASP A 142 -24.18 -0.16 6.60
N LEU A 143 -24.11 0.83 5.70
CA LEU A 143 -24.36 2.23 6.03
C LEU A 143 -25.79 2.47 6.51
N LYS A 144 -26.79 1.93 5.81
CA LYS A 144 -28.20 2.04 6.20
C LYS A 144 -28.45 1.43 7.58
N ARG A 145 -27.87 0.26 7.85
CA ARG A 145 -28.01 -0.42 9.15
C ARG A 145 -27.29 0.34 10.27
N ALA A 146 -26.15 0.96 9.97
CA ALA A 146 -25.40 1.72 10.96
C ALA A 146 -26.05 3.08 11.28
N GLY A 147 -26.95 3.60 10.43
CA GLY A 147 -27.47 4.96 10.54
C GLY A 147 -26.56 6.01 9.90
N GLY A 148 -25.78 5.64 8.89
CA GLY A 148 -24.91 6.52 8.11
C GLY A 148 -23.41 6.30 8.34
N VAL A 149 -22.60 7.09 7.63
CA VAL A 149 -21.14 6.93 7.57
C VAL A 149 -20.48 7.14 8.93
N ALA A 150 -20.84 8.19 9.66
CA ALA A 150 -20.24 8.50 10.96
C ALA A 150 -20.46 7.36 11.98
N ALA A 151 -21.69 6.83 12.05
CA ALA A 151 -22.03 5.72 12.91
C ALA A 151 -21.33 4.41 12.48
N PHE A 152 -21.25 4.14 11.17
CA PHE A 152 -20.49 3.00 10.65
C PHE A 152 -19.01 3.08 11.06
N GLN A 153 -18.36 4.23 10.85
CA GLN A 153 -16.96 4.44 11.18
C GLN A 153 -16.67 4.24 12.68
N LYS A 154 -17.55 4.76 13.54
CA LYS A 154 -17.38 4.72 15.00
C LYS A 154 -17.70 3.35 15.60
N GLN A 155 -18.75 2.67 15.13
CA GLN A 155 -19.34 1.54 15.85
C GLN A 155 -19.21 0.19 15.13
N VAL A 156 -19.19 0.19 13.80
CA VAL A 156 -19.26 -1.04 12.98
C VAL A 156 -17.90 -1.38 12.39
N ARG A 157 -17.20 -0.40 11.81
CA ARG A 157 -15.89 -0.60 11.17
C ARG A 157 -14.87 -1.29 12.08
N PRO A 158 -14.66 -0.89 13.34
CA PRO A 158 -13.64 -1.52 14.19
C PRO A 158 -13.90 -3.00 14.44
N LYS A 159 -15.18 -3.39 14.61
CA LYS A 159 -15.58 -4.80 14.79
C LYS A 159 -15.34 -5.62 13.52
N MET A 160 -15.66 -5.05 12.36
CA MET A 160 -15.40 -5.69 11.06
C MET A 160 -13.90 -5.86 10.81
N GLU A 161 -13.10 -4.86 11.19
CA GLU A 161 -11.65 -4.86 11.05
C GLU A 161 -11.00 -5.94 11.91
N ALA A 162 -11.34 -6.00 13.21
CA ALA A 162 -10.87 -7.05 14.10
C ALA A 162 -11.28 -8.46 13.64
N ASN A 163 -12.45 -8.62 13.03
CA ASN A 163 -12.86 -9.89 12.44
C ASN A 163 -12.06 -10.22 11.17
N ALA A 164 -11.85 -9.22 10.30
CA ALA A 164 -11.06 -9.41 9.08
C ALA A 164 -9.62 -9.82 9.40
N ILE A 165 -8.96 -9.17 10.36
CA ILE A 165 -7.61 -9.55 10.82
C ILE A 165 -7.58 -11.02 11.26
N ARG A 166 -8.52 -11.45 12.12
CA ARG A 166 -8.63 -12.84 12.57
C ARG A 166 -8.84 -13.86 11.45
N VAL A 167 -9.53 -13.47 10.38
CA VAL A 167 -9.76 -14.35 9.22
C VAL A 167 -8.54 -14.40 8.31
N ILE A 168 -7.85 -13.28 8.11
CA ILE A 168 -6.71 -13.14 7.19
C ILE A 168 -5.44 -13.78 7.77
N GLN A 169 -5.28 -13.79 9.09
CA GLN A 169 -4.11 -14.38 9.77
C GLN A 169 -4.09 -15.92 9.79
N LYS A 170 -5.16 -16.57 9.34
CA LYS A 170 -5.24 -18.04 9.22
C LYS A 170 -4.70 -18.49 7.87
#